data_AF-A0A7X6HLX1-F1
#
_entry.id   AF-A0A7X6HLX1-F1
#
_cell.length_a   1.000
_cell.length_b   1.000
_cell.length_c   1.000
_cell.angle_alpha   90.00
_cell.angle_beta   90.00
_cell.angle_gamma   90.00
#
_symmetry.space_group_name_H-M   'P 1'
#
loop_
_entity.id
_entity.type
_entity.pdbx_description
1 polymer ?
#
loop_
_entity_poly.entity_id
_entity_poly.type
_entity_poly.pdbx_seq_one_letter_code
_entity_poly.pdbx_strand_id
1 'polypeptide(L)'
;MSDTIQTFTGNTLEDILASGGDYDWVVDPNRAKAYKYLVCCHSGGAKRGTGFVVGKISHVEHTLTHQRGNNEQKRYRICISEYAEIDKEDLWSGQQNPVKYTSLEDLGIKLSNLKFQKVSKPVASAVPEALTIAQAKAGLAKQFGVSEESIEITIKG
;
A
#
# COMPACT_ATOMS: atom_id res chain seq x y z
N MET A 1 0.95 22.57 -8.53
CA MET A 1 0.53 22.22 -7.14
C MET A 1 0.91 20.76 -6.92
N SER A 2 1.53 20.40 -5.80
CA SER A 2 1.96 18.99 -5.62
C SER A 2 0.76 18.08 -5.34
N ASP A 3 0.58 17.06 -6.16
CA ASP A 3 -0.52 16.09 -6.11
C ASP A 3 -0.05 14.64 -6.22
N THR A 4 1.26 14.44 -6.35
CA THR A 4 1.89 13.15 -6.64
C THR A 4 2.94 12.79 -5.60
N ILE A 5 2.89 11.57 -5.09
CA ILE A 5 3.94 10.97 -4.28
C ILE A 5 4.77 10.09 -5.22
N GLN A 6 6.07 10.33 -5.29
CA GLN A 6 7.00 9.50 -6.04
C GLN A 6 7.82 8.65 -5.06
N THR A 7 7.89 7.34 -5.29
CA THR A 7 8.65 6.41 -4.45
C THR A 7 9.78 5.74 -5.23
N PHE A 8 10.88 5.45 -4.54
CA PHE A 8 12.03 4.74 -5.08
C PHE A 8 12.08 3.34 -4.49
N THR A 9 11.29 2.44 -5.08
CA THR A 9 10.86 1.17 -4.47
C THR A 9 11.65 -0.03 -4.98
N GLY A 10 11.83 -1.03 -4.12
CA GLY A 10 12.33 -2.35 -4.49
C GLY A 10 11.22 -3.33 -4.88
N ASN A 11 9.97 -2.95 -4.68
CA ASN A 11 8.80 -3.79 -4.95
C ASN A 11 8.52 -3.83 -6.46
N THR A 12 8.12 -4.99 -6.97
CA THR A 12 7.69 -5.11 -8.37
C THR A 12 6.25 -4.62 -8.56
N LEU A 13 5.79 -4.54 -9.81
CA LEU A 13 4.38 -4.26 -10.08
C LEU A 13 3.48 -5.32 -9.44
N GLU A 14 3.85 -6.60 -9.53
CA GLU A 14 3.10 -7.69 -8.90
C GLU A 14 3.00 -7.53 -7.38
N ASP A 15 4.10 -7.17 -6.71
CA ASP A 15 4.13 -6.94 -5.26
C ASP A 15 3.18 -5.79 -4.84
N ILE A 16 3.21 -4.69 -5.60
CA ILE A 16 2.38 -3.51 -5.37
C ILE A 16 0.90 -3.87 -5.56
N LEU A 17 0.55 -4.60 -6.63
CA LEU A 17 -0.83 -5.01 -6.90
C LEU A 17 -1.32 -6.02 -5.85
N ALA A 18 -0.49 -7.00 -5.48
CA ALA A 18 -0.81 -7.99 -4.44
C ALA A 18 -1.04 -7.35 -3.07
N SER A 19 -0.25 -6.31 -2.75
CA SER A 19 -0.36 -5.55 -1.51
C SER A 19 -1.43 -4.46 -1.54
N GLY A 20 -2.03 -4.17 -2.71
CA GLY A 20 -2.98 -3.08 -2.91
C GLY A 20 -2.36 -1.68 -2.88
N GLY A 21 -1.03 -1.57 -2.96
CA GLY A 21 -0.28 -0.33 -2.82
C GLY A 21 1.20 -0.55 -2.55
N ASP A 22 1.99 0.51 -2.69
CA ASP A 22 3.41 0.48 -2.33
C ASP A 22 3.57 0.75 -0.83
N TYR A 23 4.46 0.03 -0.17
CA TYR A 23 4.51 -0.08 1.29
C TYR A 23 5.89 0.20 1.88
N ASP A 24 5.94 0.26 3.22
CA ASP A 24 7.12 0.52 4.04
C ASP A 24 7.67 1.95 3.95
N TRP A 25 6.81 2.91 3.67
CA TRP A 25 7.22 4.31 3.52
C TRP A 25 7.13 5.09 4.83
N VAL A 26 8.19 5.84 5.14
CA VAL A 26 8.12 6.91 6.13
C VAL A 26 7.59 8.16 5.42
N VAL A 27 6.32 8.46 5.65
CA VAL A 27 5.61 9.60 5.07
C VAL A 27 4.87 10.38 6.16
N ASP A 28 4.57 11.64 5.87
CA ASP A 28 3.60 12.40 6.65
C ASP A 28 2.19 11.93 6.23
N PRO A 29 1.43 11.24 7.08
CA PRO A 29 0.13 10.69 6.71
C PRO A 29 -0.90 11.78 6.42
N ASN A 30 -0.81 12.96 7.04
CA ASN A 30 -1.74 14.06 6.80
C ASN A 30 -1.52 14.63 5.40
N ARG A 31 -0.24 14.80 5.02
CA ARG A 31 0.13 15.24 3.68
C ARG A 31 -0.21 14.17 2.64
N ALA A 32 0.20 12.92 2.87
CA ALA A 32 0.04 11.85 1.89
C ALA A 32 -1.43 11.55 1.55
N LYS A 33 -2.35 11.67 2.52
CA LYS A 33 -3.80 11.51 2.29
C LYS A 33 -4.42 12.56 1.35
N ALA A 34 -3.81 13.73 1.22
CA ALA A 34 -4.30 14.79 0.34
C ALA A 34 -3.86 14.60 -1.12
N TYR A 35 -2.93 13.68 -1.39
CA TYR A 35 -2.34 13.47 -2.71
C TYR A 35 -3.18 12.49 -3.52
N LYS A 36 -3.17 12.68 -4.84
CA LYS A 36 -4.05 11.96 -5.76
C LYS A 36 -3.35 10.80 -6.46
N TYR A 37 -2.04 10.92 -6.67
CA TYR A 37 -1.28 9.98 -7.48
C TYR A 37 -0.05 9.45 -6.75
N LEU A 38 0.26 8.19 -7.01
CA LEU A 38 1.50 7.52 -6.62
C LEU A 38 2.28 7.19 -7.89
N VAL A 39 3.58 7.46 -7.93
CA VAL A 39 4.46 7.08 -9.04
C VAL A 39 5.64 6.29 -8.49
N CYS A 40 5.75 5.02 -8.87
CA CYS A 40 6.83 4.17 -8.37
C CYS A 40 7.96 4.09 -9.41
N CYS A 41 9.19 4.20 -8.91
CA CYS A 41 10.42 4.08 -9.68
C CYS A 41 11.25 2.91 -9.15
N HIS A 42 11.90 2.16 -10.04
CA HIS A 42 12.76 1.04 -9.62
C HIS A 42 13.99 1.53 -8.85
N SER A 43 14.21 0.98 -7.65
CA SER A 43 15.35 1.33 -6.79
C SER A 43 16.68 0.72 -7.23
N GLY A 44 16.65 -0.39 -7.97
CA GLY A 44 17.82 -1.16 -8.36
C GLY A 44 17.65 -1.89 -9.69
N GLY A 45 18.68 -2.67 -10.06
CA GLY A 45 18.73 -3.40 -11.33
C GLY A 45 19.02 -2.51 -12.55
N ALA A 46 18.87 -3.08 -13.74
CA ALA A 46 19.15 -2.39 -15.01
C ALA A 46 18.20 -1.22 -15.29
N LYS A 47 16.99 -1.23 -14.71
CA LYS A 47 15.98 -0.19 -14.84
C LYS A 47 16.00 0.84 -13.70
N ARG A 48 17.08 0.93 -12.92
CA ARG A 48 17.16 1.85 -11.78
C ARG A 48 16.77 3.28 -12.18
N GLY A 49 15.84 3.88 -11.44
CA GLY A 49 15.34 5.23 -11.66
C GLY A 49 14.23 5.35 -12.71
N THR A 50 13.93 4.27 -13.43
CA THR A 50 12.82 4.22 -14.38
C THR A 50 11.50 4.14 -13.62
N GLY A 51 10.57 5.03 -13.96
CA GLY A 51 9.19 4.99 -13.49
C GLY A 51 8.41 3.91 -14.22
N PHE A 52 7.75 3.03 -13.47
CA PHE A 52 7.08 1.85 -14.04
C PHE A 52 5.57 1.79 -13.78
N VAL A 53 5.05 2.52 -12.80
CA VAL A 53 3.61 2.56 -12.51
C VAL A 53 3.17 3.91 -11.99
N VAL A 54 1.98 4.34 -12.43
CA VAL A 54 1.21 5.46 -11.88
C VAL A 54 -0.07 4.91 -11.26
N GLY A 55 -0.23 5.03 -9.96
CA GLY A 55 -1.44 4.64 -9.23
C GLY A 55 -2.30 5.83 -8.82
N LYS A 56 -3.63 5.68 -8.82
CA LYS A 56 -4.54 6.61 -8.15
C LYS A 56 -4.63 6.24 -6.69
N ILE A 57 -4.23 7.15 -5.80
CA ILE A 57 -4.24 6.92 -4.36
C ILE A 57 -5.69 6.76 -3.89
N SER A 58 -5.96 5.69 -3.15
CA SER A 58 -7.26 5.41 -2.54
C SER A 58 -7.28 5.77 -1.06
N HIS A 59 -6.25 5.37 -0.32
CA HIS A 59 -6.01 5.77 1.07
C HIS A 59 -4.55 5.51 1.47
N VAL A 60 -4.17 6.00 2.65
CA VAL A 60 -2.87 5.73 3.26
C VAL A 60 -3.10 5.08 4.61
N GLU A 61 -2.54 3.89 4.80
CA GLU A 61 -2.74 3.08 6.01
C GLU A 61 -1.41 2.73 6.69
N HIS A 62 -1.47 2.45 7.98
CA HIS A 62 -0.29 2.05 8.75
C HIS A 62 0.06 0.59 8.45
N THR A 63 1.33 0.31 8.17
CA THR A 63 1.78 -1.05 7.91
C THR A 63 2.05 -1.77 9.24
N LEU A 64 1.22 -2.76 9.58
CA LEU A 64 1.39 -3.54 10.82
C LEU A 64 2.37 -4.72 10.67
N THR A 65 2.56 -5.23 9.45
CA THR A 65 3.25 -6.50 9.16
C THR A 65 4.70 -6.35 8.68
N HIS A 66 5.12 -5.17 8.23
CA HIS A 66 6.42 -4.95 7.61
C HIS A 66 7.21 -3.87 8.35
N GLN A 67 7.69 -4.21 9.55
CA GLN A 67 8.66 -3.39 10.25
C GLN A 67 10.06 -3.75 9.78
N ARG A 68 10.45 -3.29 8.58
CA ARG A 68 11.86 -3.34 8.16
C ARG A 68 12.65 -2.29 8.96
N GLY A 69 13.32 -2.75 10.03
CA GLY A 69 14.28 -1.97 10.82
C GLY A 69 13.91 -1.76 12.30
N ASN A 70 14.92 -1.43 13.11
CA ASN A 70 14.84 -1.23 14.57
C ASN A 70 14.22 0.11 15.02
N ASN A 71 13.54 0.85 14.13
CA ASN A 71 13.10 2.20 14.46
C ASN A 71 11.61 2.23 14.79
N GLU A 72 11.26 2.90 15.90
CA GLU A 72 9.91 3.28 16.34
C GLU A 72 9.13 4.15 15.33
N GLN A 73 9.70 4.41 14.15
CA GLN A 73 9.06 5.18 13.09
C GLN A 73 7.99 4.38 12.37
N LYS A 74 6.76 4.88 12.47
CA LYS A 74 5.58 4.37 11.76
C LYS A 74 5.82 4.39 10.26
N ARG A 75 5.69 3.22 9.63
CA ARG A 75 5.71 3.06 8.18
C ARG A 75 4.29 2.90 7.65
N TYR A 76 4.08 3.37 6.44
CA TYR A 76 2.77 3.43 5.81
C TYR A 76 2.78 2.74 4.45
N ARG A 77 1.61 2.23 4.08
CA ARG A 77 1.27 1.82 2.72
C ARG A 77 0.45 2.90 2.06
N ILE A 78 0.84 3.24 0.83
CA ILE A 78 0.12 4.16 -0.04
C ILE A 78 -0.72 3.30 -0.97
N CYS A 79 -1.99 3.11 -0.62
CA CYS A 79 -2.89 2.22 -1.34
C CYS A 79 -3.40 2.87 -2.62
N ILE A 80 -3.61 2.06 -3.65
CA ILE A 80 -4.07 2.52 -4.97
C ILE A 80 -5.32 1.76 -5.41
N SER A 81 -6.28 2.47 -6.03
CA SER A 81 -7.51 1.87 -6.56
C SER A 81 -7.40 1.50 -8.03
N GLU A 82 -6.60 2.25 -8.77
CA GLU A 82 -6.36 2.10 -10.20
C GLU A 82 -4.89 2.33 -10.47
N TYR A 83 -4.36 1.70 -11.50
CA TYR A 83 -2.97 1.84 -11.91
C TYR A 83 -2.85 1.93 -13.42
N ALA A 84 -1.82 2.62 -13.90
CA ALA A 84 -1.41 2.63 -15.29
C ALA A 84 0.08 2.29 -15.34
N GLU A 85 0.44 1.32 -16.16
CA GLU A 85 1.83 0.99 -16.43
C GLU A 85 2.46 2.09 -17.29
N ILE A 86 3.69 2.44 -16.96
CA ILE A 86 4.51 3.38 -17.71
C ILE A 86 5.91 2.76 -17.88
N ASP A 87 6.68 3.27 -18.84
CA ASP A 87 8.10 2.96 -18.94
C ASP A 87 8.79 4.28 -19.26
N LYS A 88 9.14 5.02 -18.21
CA LYS A 88 9.75 6.35 -18.34
C LYS A 88 11.09 6.38 -17.63
N GLU A 89 12.15 6.43 -18.44
CA GLU A 89 13.53 6.49 -17.97
C GLU A 89 13.82 7.79 -17.20
N ASP A 90 14.84 7.74 -16.35
CA ASP A 90 15.38 8.88 -15.59
C ASP A 90 14.36 9.68 -14.77
N LEU A 91 13.28 9.02 -14.34
CA LEU A 91 12.25 9.66 -13.53
C LEU A 91 12.75 10.00 -12.12
N TRP A 92 13.69 9.21 -11.59
CA TRP A 92 14.31 9.43 -10.28
C TRP A 92 15.66 10.14 -10.38
N SER A 93 15.70 11.40 -9.98
CA SER A 93 16.89 12.26 -10.10
C SER A 93 17.92 12.14 -8.95
N GLY A 94 17.97 10.99 -8.26
CA GLY A 94 19.01 10.71 -7.25
C GLY A 94 18.87 11.43 -5.90
N GLN A 95 17.65 11.74 -5.47
CA GLN A 95 17.41 12.36 -4.15
C GLN A 95 17.74 11.40 -3.00
N GLN A 96 18.16 11.93 -1.84
CA GLN A 96 18.53 11.12 -0.67
C GLN A 96 17.33 10.42 -0.03
N ASN A 97 16.17 11.08 0.04
CA ASN A 97 14.96 10.46 0.58
C ASN A 97 14.28 9.63 -0.50
N PRO A 98 14.02 8.33 -0.30
CA PRO A 98 13.37 7.48 -1.29
C PRO A 98 11.86 7.79 -1.49
N VAL A 99 11.35 8.85 -0.88
CA VAL A 99 10.01 9.41 -1.13
C VAL A 99 10.09 10.90 -1.45
N LYS A 100 9.40 11.30 -2.52
CA LYS A 100 9.30 12.69 -2.96
C LYS A 100 7.85 13.11 -3.13
N TYR A 101 7.51 14.29 -2.63
CA TYR A 101 6.24 14.94 -2.94
C TYR A 101 6.43 15.89 -4.12
N THR A 102 5.70 15.68 -5.20
CA THR A 102 5.86 16.39 -6.48
C THR A 102 4.51 16.47 -7.21
N SER A 103 4.51 16.71 -8.51
CA SER A 103 3.31 16.66 -9.36
C SER A 103 3.57 15.82 -10.61
N LEU A 104 2.51 15.31 -11.24
CA LEU A 104 2.64 14.59 -12.51
C LEU A 104 3.27 15.48 -13.60
N GLU A 105 2.98 16.77 -13.55
CA GLU A 105 3.51 17.78 -14.46
C GLU A 105 5.04 17.90 -14.33
N ASP A 106 5.56 17.98 -13.10
CA ASP A 106 7.00 18.04 -12.83
C ASP A 106 7.73 16.76 -13.28
N LEU A 107 7.04 15.62 -13.25
CA LEU A 107 7.54 14.34 -13.74
C LEU A 107 7.40 14.20 -15.27
N GLY A 108 6.77 15.18 -15.94
CA GLY A 108 6.47 15.14 -17.37
C GLY A 108 5.56 13.96 -17.75
N ILE A 109 4.60 13.62 -16.88
CA ILE A 109 3.60 12.57 -17.10
C ILE A 109 2.26 13.24 -17.40
N LYS A 110 1.67 12.93 -18.56
CA LYS A 110 0.35 13.45 -18.95
C LYS A 110 -0.73 12.42 -18.63
N LEU A 111 -1.68 12.80 -17.77
CA LEU A 111 -2.86 12.00 -17.40
C LEU A 111 -3.64 11.46 -18.60
N SER A 112 -3.74 12.24 -19.68
CA SER A 112 -4.46 11.88 -20.90
C SER A 112 -3.89 10.65 -21.62
N ASN A 113 -2.61 10.34 -21.39
CA ASN A 113 -1.92 9.25 -22.07
C ASN A 113 -1.93 7.95 -21.25
N LEU A 114 -2.41 8.02 -19.99
CA LEU A 114 -2.41 6.89 -19.07
C LEU A 114 -3.67 6.05 -19.25
N LYS A 115 -3.48 4.74 -19.44
CA LYS A 115 -4.57 3.76 -19.48
C LYS A 115 -4.72 3.12 -18.11
N PHE A 116 -5.62 3.67 -17.29
CA PHE A 116 -5.87 3.14 -15.95
C PHE A 116 -6.66 1.83 -16.00
N GLN A 117 -6.12 0.84 -15.31
CA GLN A 117 -6.73 -0.45 -15.01
C GLN A 117 -7.09 -0.46 -13.53
N LYS A 118 -8.25 -1.04 -13.19
CA LYS A 118 -8.62 -1.22 -11.78
C LYS A 118 -7.68 -2.23 -11.15
N VAL A 119 -7.18 -1.91 -9.96
CA VAL A 119 -6.57 -2.94 -9.12
C VAL A 119 -7.70 -3.89 -8.76
N SER A 120 -7.68 -5.09 -9.32
CA SER A 120 -8.49 -6.18 -8.80
C SER A 120 -8.05 -6.35 -7.37
N LYS A 121 -8.83 -5.81 -6.43
CA LYS A 121 -8.64 -6.08 -5.00
C LYS A 121 -8.41 -7.59 -4.93
N PRO A 122 -7.28 -8.08 -4.40
CA PRO A 122 -7.31 -9.43 -3.86
C PRO A 122 -8.55 -9.43 -2.99
N VAL A 123 -9.52 -10.31 -3.30
CA VAL A 123 -10.71 -10.52 -2.46
C VAL A 123 -10.18 -10.41 -1.06
N ALA A 124 -10.58 -9.34 -0.36
CA ALA A 124 -9.89 -8.92 0.84
C ALA A 124 -9.64 -10.21 1.64
N SER A 125 -8.38 -10.50 1.98
CA SER A 125 -8.16 -11.13 3.27
C SER A 125 -8.96 -10.25 4.17
N ALA A 126 -10.17 -10.71 4.50
CA ALA A 126 -11.12 -9.94 5.25
C ALA A 126 -10.28 -9.42 6.39
N VAL A 127 -10.11 -8.09 6.48
CA VAL A 127 -9.97 -7.51 7.80
C VAL A 127 -11.09 -8.22 8.54
N PRO A 128 -10.80 -9.11 9.52
CA PRO A 128 -11.89 -9.81 10.15
C PRO A 128 -12.76 -8.68 10.64
N GLU A 129 -13.94 -8.51 10.03
CA GLU A 129 -14.97 -7.68 10.65
C GLU A 129 -14.97 -8.17 12.08
N ALA A 130 -14.74 -7.23 13.02
CA ALA A 130 -14.45 -7.56 14.40
C ALA A 130 -15.30 -8.77 14.80
N LEU A 131 -14.64 -9.92 15.02
CA LEU A 131 -15.33 -11.19 15.10
C LEU A 131 -16.42 -11.07 16.14
N THR A 132 -17.66 -11.33 15.74
CA THR A 132 -18.74 -11.39 16.72
C THR A 132 -18.41 -12.49 17.72
N ILE A 133 -18.87 -12.34 18.96
CA ILE A 133 -18.71 -13.37 19.99
C ILE A 133 -19.26 -14.72 19.48
N ALA A 134 -20.35 -14.70 18.70
CA ALA A 134 -20.93 -15.88 18.08
C ALA A 134 -19.97 -16.58 17.09
N GLN A 135 -19.36 -15.83 16.17
CA GLN A 135 -18.38 -16.39 15.22
C GLN A 135 -17.14 -16.94 15.94
N ALA A 136 -16.68 -16.26 16.99
CA ALA A 136 -15.56 -16.74 17.81
C ALA A 136 -15.91 -18.05 18.53
N LYS A 137 -17.11 -18.16 19.14
CA LYS A 137 -17.60 -19.39 19.77
C LYS A 137 -17.74 -20.52 18.77
N ALA A 138 -18.34 -20.29 17.60
CA ALA A 138 -18.48 -21.29 16.54
C ALA A 138 -17.13 -21.86 16.06
N GLY A 139 -16.13 -20.99 15.88
CA GLY A 139 -14.79 -21.40 15.51
C GLY A 139 -14.12 -22.29 16.57
N LEU A 140 -14.20 -21.88 17.84
CA LEU A 140 -13.65 -22.64 18.96
C LEU A 140 -14.39 -23.98 19.17
N ALA A 141 -15.72 -23.98 19.05
CA ALA A 141 -16.57 -25.17 19.16
C ALA A 141 -16.16 -26.25 18.17
N LYS A 142 -15.96 -25.85 16.92
CA LYS A 142 -15.48 -26.74 15.86
C LYS A 142 -14.07 -27.27 16.13
N GLN A 143 -13.16 -26.43 16.63
CA GLN A 143 -11.78 -26.81 16.91
C GLN A 143 -11.68 -27.82 18.06
N PHE A 144 -12.50 -27.65 19.10
CA PHE A 144 -12.47 -28.49 20.30
C PHE A 144 -13.53 -29.60 20.30
N GLY A 145 -14.37 -29.67 19.27
CA GLY A 145 -15.43 -30.68 19.15
C GLY A 145 -16.51 -30.56 20.23
N VAL A 146 -16.77 -29.35 20.71
CA VAL A 146 -17.75 -29.05 21.76
C VAL A 146 -18.87 -28.16 21.22
N SER A 147 -19.99 -28.05 21.94
CA SER A 147 -21.07 -27.13 21.56
C SER A 147 -20.70 -25.67 21.84
N GLU A 148 -21.25 -24.73 21.08
CA GLU A 148 -20.96 -23.28 21.24
C GLU A 148 -21.35 -22.74 22.61
N GLU A 149 -22.40 -23.29 23.21
CA GLU A 149 -22.86 -23.02 24.58
C GLU A 149 -21.85 -23.45 25.65
N SER A 150 -20.97 -24.41 25.35
CA SER A 150 -19.90 -24.88 26.25
C SER A 150 -18.67 -23.96 26.24
N ILE A 151 -18.72 -22.84 25.51
CA ILE A 151 -17.60 -21.92 25.32
C ILE A 151 -17.87 -20.57 25.96
N GLU A 152 -16.96 -20.14 26.83
CA GLU A 152 -16.94 -18.83 27.47
C GLU A 152 -15.69 -18.05 27.02
N ILE A 153 -15.86 -16.76 26.70
CA ILE A 153 -14.78 -15.87 26.27
C ILE A 153 -14.70 -14.73 27.28
N THR A 154 -13.57 -14.61 27.98
CA THR A 154 -13.32 -13.58 29.00
C THR A 154 -12.13 -12.71 28.60
N ILE A 155 -12.31 -11.38 28.66
CA ILE A 155 -11.27 -10.40 28.36
C ILE A 155 -10.77 -9.83 29.70
N LYS A 156 -9.48 -10.01 30.01
CA LYS A 156 -8.83 -9.36 31.16
C LYS A 156 -8.13 -8.10 30.67
N GLY A 157 -8.57 -6.95 31.17
CA GLY A 157 -7.97 -5.64 30.90
C GLY A 157 -6.82 -5.32 31.86
#